data_AF-A0A529NB02-F1
#
_entry.id   AF-A0A529NB02-F1
#
_cell.length_a   1.000
_cell.length_b   1.000
_cell.length_c   1.000
_cell.angle_alpha   90.00
_cell.angle_beta   90.00
_cell.angle_gamma   90.00
#
_symmetry.space_group_name_H-M   'P 1'
#
loop_
_entity.id
_entity.type
_entity.pdbx_description
1 polymer ?
#
loop_
_entity_poly.entity_id
_entity_poly.type
_entity_poly.pdbx_seq_one_letter_code
_entity_poly.pdbx_strand_id
1 'polypeptide(L)'
;MKVGNMDVFCVGEPWNEQLVHQGIGFTAATTGELWKGHPEKALGLRAAFIEKYPNATKAILMAVMEAQQWCEAMENKEEMASIIGKRQWMNVPLADIIGRLKGDINYGNDRVAKGTDLHMKFWNGGVSYPFKSHDAWFLAENIRWGKFAPTTDIKALV
;
A
#
# COMPACT_ATOMS: atom_id res chain seq x y z
N MET A 1 4.45 8.08 -19.31
CA MET A 1 3.40 7.42 -20.10
C MET A 1 2.64 8.41 -20.98
N LYS A 2 1.72 9.25 -20.47
CA LYS A 2 0.89 10.15 -21.31
C LYS A 2 1.64 11.04 -22.31
N VAL A 3 2.83 11.53 -21.95
CA VAL A 3 3.68 12.38 -22.82
C VAL A 3 4.84 11.62 -23.49
N GLY A 4 4.84 10.29 -23.45
CA GLY A 4 5.84 9.45 -24.14
C GLY A 4 7.22 9.32 -23.48
N ASN A 5 7.51 10.02 -22.38
CA ASN A 5 8.86 10.05 -21.78
C ASN A 5 9.10 9.03 -20.64
N MET A 6 8.23 8.02 -20.49
CA MET A 6 8.38 6.99 -19.45
C MET A 6 7.67 5.72 -19.91
N ASP A 7 8.42 4.63 -20.02
CA ASP A 7 7.96 3.33 -20.54
C ASP A 7 7.24 2.50 -19.47
N VAL A 8 7.79 2.46 -18.24
CA VAL A 8 7.26 1.67 -17.12
C VAL A 8 7.41 2.45 -15.82
N PHE A 9 6.48 2.28 -14.90
CA PHE A 9 6.54 2.86 -13.56
C PHE A 9 5.91 1.91 -12.53
N CYS A 10 6.28 2.08 -11.26
CA CYS A 10 5.73 1.34 -10.14
C CYS A 10 5.08 2.32 -9.17
N VAL A 11 3.79 2.12 -8.86
CA VAL A 11 3.03 2.99 -7.99
C VAL A 11 1.92 2.20 -7.28
N GLY A 12 1.51 2.66 -6.10
CA GLY A 12 0.33 2.13 -5.40
C GLY A 12 -0.99 2.51 -6.07
N GLU A 13 -2.08 1.92 -5.59
CA GLU A 13 -3.43 2.30 -6.02
C GLU A 13 -3.79 3.74 -5.64
N PRO A 14 -4.69 4.42 -6.36
CA PRO A 14 -5.56 3.94 -7.45
C PRO A 14 -5.01 4.17 -8.88
N TRP A 15 -3.75 4.60 -8.98
CA TRP A 15 -3.19 5.08 -10.24
C TRP A 15 -3.07 4.01 -11.31
N ASN A 16 -2.99 2.73 -10.92
CA ASN A 16 -2.93 1.61 -11.87
C ASN A 16 -4.27 1.40 -12.59
N GLU A 17 -5.39 1.43 -11.88
CA GLU A 17 -6.72 1.38 -12.49
C GLU A 17 -6.99 2.63 -13.32
N GLN A 18 -6.64 3.81 -12.78
CA GLN A 18 -6.82 5.07 -13.49
C GLN A 18 -6.03 5.12 -14.81
N LEU A 19 -4.80 4.60 -14.84
CA LEU A 19 -3.99 4.46 -16.06
C LEU A 19 -4.74 3.64 -17.13
N VAL A 20 -5.36 2.54 -16.71
CA VAL A 20 -6.14 1.65 -17.59
C VAL A 20 -7.41 2.33 -18.07
N HIS A 21 -8.19 2.95 -17.18
CA HIS A 21 -9.41 3.70 -17.53
C HIS A 21 -9.14 4.85 -18.50
N GLN A 22 -7.99 5.53 -18.38
CA GLN A 22 -7.60 6.59 -19.30
C GLN A 22 -7.05 6.08 -20.64
N GLY A 23 -6.86 4.77 -20.82
CA GLY A 23 -6.32 4.18 -22.03
C GLY A 23 -4.87 4.57 -22.33
N ILE A 24 -4.10 4.95 -21.30
CA ILE A 24 -2.72 5.44 -21.44
C ILE A 24 -1.66 4.37 -21.11
N GLY A 25 -2.09 3.18 -20.73
CA GLY A 25 -1.22 2.05 -20.42
C GLY A 25 -1.98 0.86 -19.86
N PHE A 26 -1.24 -0.13 -19.37
CA PHE A 26 -1.76 -1.34 -18.75
C PHE A 26 -0.92 -1.67 -17.51
N THR A 27 -1.50 -2.42 -16.57
CA THR A 27 -0.78 -2.94 -15.39
C THR A 27 -0.04 -4.21 -15.78
N ALA A 28 1.29 -4.21 -15.69
CA ALA A 28 2.10 -5.39 -15.98
C ALA A 28 1.93 -6.49 -14.89
N ALA A 29 1.99 -6.10 -13.62
CA ALA A 29 1.76 -6.95 -12.46
C ALA A 29 1.33 -6.09 -11.26
N THR A 30 0.59 -6.68 -10.33
CA THR A 30 0.42 -6.15 -8.98
C THR A 30 1.57 -6.63 -8.10
N THR A 31 1.99 -5.84 -7.10
CA THR A 31 3.14 -6.22 -6.25
C THR A 31 2.88 -7.46 -5.41
N GLY A 32 1.61 -7.82 -5.16
CA GLY A 32 1.22 -9.08 -4.52
C GLY A 32 1.60 -10.32 -5.33
N GLU A 33 1.76 -10.20 -6.65
CA GLU A 33 2.24 -11.27 -7.54
C GLU A 33 3.77 -11.42 -7.48
N LEU A 34 4.49 -10.34 -7.13
CA LEU A 34 5.95 -10.36 -6.97
C LEU A 34 6.34 -10.93 -5.61
N TRP A 35 5.63 -10.51 -4.55
CA TRP A 35 5.78 -11.03 -3.20
C TRP A 35 4.42 -11.04 -2.51
N LYS A 36 3.86 -12.24 -2.34
CA LYS A 36 2.58 -12.46 -1.66
C LYS A 36 2.70 -12.06 -0.18
N GLY A 37 1.85 -11.13 0.25
CA GLY A 37 1.86 -10.61 1.63
C GLY A 37 3.07 -9.72 1.94
N HIS A 38 3.66 -9.07 0.93
CA HIS A 38 4.79 -8.16 1.14
C HIS A 38 4.44 -7.02 2.11
N PRO A 39 5.41 -6.58 2.93
CA PRO A 39 5.29 -5.35 3.71
C PRO A 39 5.25 -4.14 2.78
N GLU A 40 4.52 -3.09 3.17
CA GLU A 40 4.44 -1.84 2.40
C GLU A 40 4.48 -0.63 3.34
N LYS A 41 3.34 0.02 3.63
CA LYS A 41 3.30 1.26 4.40
C LYS A 41 3.48 1.00 5.89
N ALA A 42 4.09 1.96 6.58
CA ALA A 42 4.24 1.96 8.03
C ALA A 42 3.62 3.21 8.66
N LEU A 43 3.06 3.06 9.87
CA LEU A 43 2.73 4.19 10.75
C LEU A 43 4.00 4.61 11.51
N GLY A 44 4.70 5.60 10.98
CA GLY A 44 5.89 6.18 11.62
C GLY A 44 5.56 7.43 12.44
N LEU A 45 6.08 7.51 13.66
CA LEU A 45 6.05 8.72 14.49
C LEU A 45 7.49 9.08 14.90
N ARG A 46 7.74 10.38 15.13
CA ARG A 46 9.04 10.83 15.62
C ARG A 46 9.29 10.32 17.04
N ALA A 47 10.48 9.78 17.32
CA ALA A 47 10.86 9.27 18.65
C ALA A 47 10.59 10.29 19.77
N ALA A 48 11.01 11.54 19.59
CA ALA A 48 10.78 12.61 20.56
C ALA A 48 9.28 12.88 20.86
N PHE A 49 8.38 12.64 19.90
CA PHE A 49 6.94 12.74 20.14
C PHE A 49 6.43 11.58 20.99
N ILE A 50 6.90 10.36 20.69
CA ILE A 50 6.53 9.14 21.43
C ILE A 50 6.96 9.25 22.89
N GLU A 51 8.21 9.66 23.12
CA GLU A 51 8.78 9.84 24.46
C GLU A 51 8.03 10.92 25.26
N LYS A 52 7.69 12.04 24.61
CA LYS A 52 6.98 13.15 25.26
C LYS A 52 5.50 12.84 25.51
N TYR A 53 4.84 12.09 24.61
CA TYR A 53 3.40 11.84 24.64
C TYR A 53 3.07 10.33 24.47
N PRO A 54 3.48 9.47 25.43
CA PRO A 54 3.31 8.02 25.30
C PRO A 54 1.84 7.59 25.31
N ASN A 55 0.99 8.25 26.10
CA ASN A 55 -0.44 7.94 26.14
C ASN A 55 -1.15 8.34 24.85
N ALA A 56 -0.81 9.51 24.28
CA ALA A 56 -1.35 9.93 22.98
C ALA A 56 -0.89 8.98 21.87
N THR A 57 0.37 8.52 21.93
CA THR A 57 0.90 7.53 20.98
C THR A 57 0.11 6.22 21.02
N LYS A 58 -0.18 5.70 22.21
CA LYS A 58 -1.04 4.51 22.37
C LYS A 58 -2.44 4.74 21.81
N ALA A 59 -3.04 5.90 22.09
CA ALA A 59 -4.37 6.25 21.58
C ALA A 59 -4.40 6.32 20.04
N ILE A 60 -3.39 6.93 19.41
CA ILE A 60 -3.24 6.96 17.95
C ILE A 60 -3.09 5.54 17.39
N LEU A 61 -2.23 4.72 18.01
CA LEU A 61 -2.03 3.33 17.58
C LEU A 61 -3.33 2.53 17.60
N MET A 62 -4.09 2.59 18.71
CA MET A 62 -5.38 1.91 18.83
C MET A 62 -6.40 2.43 17.82
N ALA A 63 -6.49 3.75 17.62
CA ALA A 63 -7.39 4.35 16.63
C ALA A 63 -7.06 3.89 15.19
N VAL A 64 -5.77 3.80 14.85
CA VAL A 64 -5.35 3.29 13.54
C VAL A 64 -5.65 1.79 13.40
N MET A 65 -5.49 1.00 14.46
CA MET A 65 -5.86 -0.42 14.46
C MET A 65 -7.35 -0.65 14.21
N GLU A 66 -8.23 0.13 14.85
CA GLU A 66 -9.67 0.07 14.59
C GLU A 66 -10.01 0.50 13.16
N ALA A 67 -9.37 1.56 12.66
CA ALA A 67 -9.54 1.99 11.28
C ALA A 67 -9.07 0.92 10.27
N GLN A 68 -7.97 0.23 10.54
CA GLN A 68 -7.50 -0.89 9.72
C GLN A 68 -8.52 -2.04 9.67
N GLN A 69 -9.13 -2.40 10.81
CA GLN A 69 -10.20 -3.41 10.87
C GLN A 69 -11.42 -2.99 10.05
N TRP A 70 -11.84 -1.72 10.18
CA TRP A 70 -12.96 -1.18 9.41
C TRP A 70 -12.66 -1.19 7.90
N CYS A 71 -11.45 -0.77 7.50
CA CYS A 71 -11.00 -0.76 6.11
C CYS A 71 -10.80 -2.17 5.51
N GLU A 72 -10.51 -3.17 6.33
CA GLU A 72 -10.37 -4.58 5.91
C GLU A 72 -11.72 -5.15 5.45
N ALA A 73 -12.80 -4.86 6.18
CA ALA A 73 -14.12 -5.45 5.99
C ALA A 73 -14.69 -5.15 4.59
N MET A 74 -15.24 -6.19 3.94
CA MET A 74 -15.69 -6.09 2.55
C MET A 74 -16.94 -5.21 2.40
N GLU A 75 -17.81 -5.24 3.41
CA GLU A 75 -19.01 -4.42 3.52
C GLU A 75 -18.71 -2.91 3.57
N ASN A 76 -17.50 -2.53 3.99
CA ASN A 76 -17.10 -1.13 4.14
C ASN A 76 -16.36 -0.58 2.91
N LYS A 77 -16.01 -1.41 1.90
CA LYS A 77 -15.16 -0.98 0.78
C LYS A 77 -15.78 0.13 -0.05
N GLU A 78 -17.09 0.08 -0.29
CA GLU A 78 -17.83 1.13 -0.99
C GLU A 78 -17.75 2.47 -0.26
N GLU A 79 -18.01 2.47 1.05
CA GLU A 79 -17.94 3.67 1.86
C GLU A 79 -16.50 4.18 1.92
N MET A 80 -15.52 3.29 2.10
CA MET A 80 -14.10 3.63 2.07
C MET A 80 -13.70 4.32 0.77
N ALA A 81 -14.04 3.73 -0.39
CA ALA A 81 -13.76 4.28 -1.70
C ALA A 81 -14.44 5.65 -1.90
N SER A 82 -15.69 5.78 -1.44
CA SER A 82 -16.44 7.04 -1.47
C SER A 82 -15.80 8.12 -0.61
N ILE A 83 -15.34 7.79 0.60
CA ILE A 83 -14.62 8.72 1.47
C ILE A 83 -13.34 9.18 0.78
N ILE A 84 -12.45 8.27 0.40
CA ILE A 84 -11.11 8.63 -0.10
C ILE A 84 -11.15 9.28 -1.49
N GLY A 85 -12.18 9.03 -2.30
CA GLY A 85 -12.37 9.65 -3.60
C GLY A 85 -12.84 11.12 -3.55
N LYS A 86 -13.38 11.58 -2.41
CA LYS A 86 -13.85 12.97 -2.28
C LYS A 86 -12.74 13.99 -2.52
N ARG A 87 -13.16 15.20 -2.90
CA ARG A 87 -12.27 16.36 -3.13
C ARG A 87 -11.35 16.69 -1.95
N GLN A 88 -11.82 16.45 -0.73
CA GLN A 88 -11.08 16.69 0.51
C GLN A 88 -9.92 15.71 0.71
N TRP A 89 -9.87 14.62 -0.06
CA TRP A 89 -8.88 13.55 0.04
C TRP A 89 -8.12 13.40 -1.29
N MET A 90 -8.30 12.30 -2.02
CA MET A 90 -7.55 12.06 -3.26
C MET A 90 -8.15 12.77 -4.48
N ASN A 91 -9.43 13.18 -4.42
CA ASN A 91 -10.12 13.81 -5.54
C ASN A 91 -10.05 12.99 -6.85
N VAL A 92 -10.33 11.68 -6.74
CA VAL A 92 -10.33 10.74 -7.88
C VAL A 92 -11.70 10.06 -8.02
N PRO A 93 -12.08 9.63 -9.23
CA PRO A 93 -13.30 8.86 -9.44
C PRO A 93 -13.35 7.59 -8.58
N LEU A 94 -14.51 7.30 -7.99
CA LEU A 94 -14.73 6.08 -7.21
C LEU A 94 -14.45 4.81 -8.03
N ALA A 95 -14.76 4.84 -9.33
CA ALA A 95 -14.53 3.74 -10.26
C ALA A 95 -13.05 3.34 -10.36
N ASP A 96 -12.11 4.29 -10.18
CA ASP A 96 -10.66 4.02 -10.21
C ASP A 96 -10.18 3.31 -8.93
N ILE A 97 -11.03 3.18 -7.91
CA ILE A 97 -10.65 2.69 -6.59
C ILE A 97 -11.32 1.35 -6.28
N ILE A 98 -12.66 1.30 -6.40
CA ILE A 98 -13.49 0.27 -5.73
C ILE A 98 -13.21 -1.16 -6.20
N GLY A 99 -12.96 -1.37 -7.50
CA GLY A 99 -12.71 -2.71 -8.04
C GLY A 99 -11.48 -3.36 -7.40
N ARG A 100 -10.37 -2.62 -7.38
CA ARG A 100 -9.10 -3.11 -6.85
C ARG A 100 -9.09 -3.30 -5.34
N LEU A 101 -9.87 -2.50 -4.61
CA LEU A 101 -10.12 -2.71 -3.18
C LEU A 101 -10.83 -4.04 -2.87
N LYS A 102 -11.57 -4.59 -3.84
CA LYS A 102 -12.32 -5.85 -3.73
C LYS A 102 -11.62 -7.03 -4.40
N GLY A 103 -10.44 -6.82 -4.96
CA GLY A 103 -9.68 -7.86 -5.66
C GLY A 103 -10.11 -8.08 -7.10
N ASP A 104 -10.93 -7.19 -7.66
CA ASP A 104 -11.20 -7.13 -9.10
C ASP A 104 -10.13 -6.24 -9.75
N ILE A 105 -9.21 -6.88 -10.47
CA ILE A 105 -8.07 -6.21 -11.09
C ILE A 105 -8.30 -6.20 -12.59
N ASN A 106 -8.57 -5.02 -13.12
CA ASN A 106 -8.50 -4.75 -14.54
C ASN A 106 -7.05 -4.35 -14.86
N TYR A 107 -6.31 -5.26 -15.49
CA TYR A 107 -4.94 -4.98 -15.88
C TYR A 107 -4.86 -4.16 -17.16
N GLY A 108 -5.96 -3.98 -17.90
CA GLY A 108 -5.94 -3.49 -19.27
C GLY A 108 -5.44 -4.55 -20.24
N ASN A 109 -5.36 -4.21 -21.54
CA ASN A 109 -4.92 -5.12 -22.60
C ASN A 109 -5.68 -6.47 -22.59
N ASP A 110 -7.01 -6.39 -22.50
CA ASP A 110 -7.95 -7.53 -22.43
C ASP A 110 -7.74 -8.50 -21.25
N ARG A 111 -6.92 -8.12 -20.26
CA ARG A 111 -6.64 -8.94 -19.08
C ARG A 111 -7.40 -8.42 -17.86
N VAL A 112 -8.32 -9.24 -17.36
CA VAL A 112 -9.11 -8.97 -16.16
C VAL A 112 -9.06 -10.19 -15.24
N ALA A 113 -8.86 -9.97 -13.95
CA ALA A 113 -9.01 -10.99 -12.91
C ALA A 113 -10.05 -10.50 -11.88
N LYS A 114 -10.93 -11.38 -11.43
CA LYS A 114 -11.99 -11.05 -10.47
C LYS A 114 -11.88 -11.86 -9.20
N GLY A 115 -12.27 -11.27 -8.06
CA GLY A 115 -12.27 -11.93 -6.76
C GLY A 115 -10.89 -12.44 -6.33
N THR A 116 -9.82 -11.76 -6.72
CA THR A 116 -8.46 -12.17 -6.36
C THR A 116 -8.15 -11.87 -4.90
N ASP A 117 -7.27 -12.67 -4.31
CA ASP A 117 -6.69 -12.40 -2.98
C ASP A 117 -5.48 -11.43 -3.05
N LEU A 118 -5.37 -10.65 -4.13
CA LEU A 118 -4.28 -9.72 -4.39
C LEU A 118 -4.62 -8.26 -4.02
N HIS A 119 -5.82 -8.02 -3.50
CA HIS A 119 -6.22 -6.69 -3.01
C HIS A 119 -5.40 -6.28 -1.78
N MET A 120 -5.32 -4.97 -1.53
CA MET A 120 -4.69 -4.44 -0.33
C MET A 120 -5.42 -4.94 0.92
N LYS A 121 -4.65 -5.53 1.83
CA LYS A 121 -5.11 -5.94 3.16
C LYS A 121 -4.65 -4.90 4.18
N PHE A 122 -5.40 -4.77 5.25
CA PHE A 122 -5.15 -3.78 6.32
C PHE A 122 -5.06 -4.44 7.70
N TRP A 123 -5.67 -5.62 7.89
CA TRP A 123 -5.75 -6.25 9.20
C TRP A 123 -5.43 -7.74 9.22
N ASN A 124 -6.19 -8.56 8.47
CA ASN A 124 -6.13 -10.02 8.57
C ASN A 124 -4.78 -10.58 8.13
N GLY A 125 -4.32 -11.65 8.79
CA GLY A 125 -3.07 -12.32 8.44
C GLY A 125 -1.80 -11.65 8.97
N GLY A 126 -1.92 -10.83 10.03
CA GLY A 126 -0.78 -10.17 10.65
C GLY A 126 -0.29 -8.93 9.90
N VAL A 127 -1.09 -8.38 8.99
CA VAL A 127 -0.70 -7.27 8.11
C VAL A 127 -0.32 -6.01 8.88
N SER A 128 -1.01 -5.71 9.99
CA SER A 128 -0.72 -4.54 10.82
C SER A 128 0.51 -4.72 11.72
N TYR A 129 0.93 -5.96 12.00
CA TYR A 129 2.06 -6.22 12.88
C TYR A 129 3.39 -5.89 12.17
N PRO A 130 4.21 -4.96 12.70
CA PRO A 130 5.46 -4.54 12.06
C PRO A 130 6.57 -5.56 12.31
N PHE A 131 6.62 -6.64 11.52
CA PHE A 131 7.65 -7.66 11.64
C PHE A 131 9.04 -7.08 11.38
N LYS A 132 9.93 -7.17 12.37
CA LYS A 132 11.35 -6.77 12.23
C LYS A 132 12.06 -7.45 11.04
N SER A 133 11.66 -8.66 10.66
CA SER A 133 12.22 -9.34 9.48
C SER A 133 11.93 -8.61 8.17
N HIS A 134 10.81 -7.87 8.09
CA HIS A 134 10.45 -7.06 6.93
C HIS A 134 11.30 -5.79 6.85
N ASP A 135 11.51 -5.10 7.97
CA ASP A 135 12.41 -3.95 8.04
C ASP A 135 13.84 -4.37 7.65
N ALA A 136 14.29 -5.52 8.14
CA ALA A 136 15.58 -6.10 7.77
C ALA A 136 15.70 -6.39 6.26
N TRP A 137 14.63 -6.87 5.62
CA TRP A 137 14.60 -7.09 4.17
C TRP A 137 14.75 -5.76 3.39
N PHE A 138 14.05 -4.71 3.80
CA PHE A 138 14.19 -3.40 3.16
C PHE A 138 15.61 -2.83 3.29
N LEU A 139 16.24 -3.00 4.46
CA LEU A 139 17.64 -2.61 4.64
C LEU A 139 18.57 -3.45 3.76
N ALA A 140 18.35 -4.75 3.65
CA ALA A 140 19.12 -5.64 2.78
C ALA A 140 18.99 -5.27 1.30
N GLU A 141 17.79 -4.96 0.80
CA GLU A 141 17.60 -4.48 -0.57
C GLU A 141 18.25 -3.10 -0.79
N ASN A 142 18.24 -2.21 0.20
CA ASN A 142 18.99 -0.95 0.11
C ASN A 142 20.51 -1.17 0.05
N ILE A 143 21.05 -2.17 0.74
CA ILE A 143 22.46 -2.57 0.60
C ILE A 143 22.72 -3.14 -0.81
N ARG A 144 21.85 -4.03 -1.30
CA ARG A 144 21.95 -4.63 -2.65
C ARG A 144 22.07 -3.56 -3.74
N TRP A 145 21.30 -2.49 -3.64
CA TRP A 145 21.29 -1.38 -4.61
C TRP A 145 22.26 -0.23 -4.25
N GLY A 146 23.16 -0.45 -3.28
CA GLY A 146 24.21 0.50 -2.93
C GLY A 146 23.73 1.80 -2.27
N LYS A 147 22.52 1.81 -1.70
CA LYS A 147 22.01 2.93 -0.88
C LYS A 147 22.62 2.93 0.53
N PHE A 148 22.90 1.75 1.07
CA PHE A 148 23.65 1.57 2.31
C PHE A 148 24.96 0.82 2.06
N ALA A 149 25.94 1.03 2.94
CA ALA A 149 27.21 0.33 2.86
C ALA A 149 27.02 -1.19 3.08
N PRO A 150 27.79 -2.06 2.41
CA PRO A 150 27.74 -3.51 2.63
C PRO A 150 27.95 -3.95 4.09
N THR A 151 28.62 -3.13 4.89
CA THR A 151 28.93 -3.36 6.31
C THR A 151 27.86 -2.81 7.27
N THR A 152 26.73 -2.31 6.77
CA THR A 152 25.66 -1.76 7.61
C THR A 152 25.10 -2.83 8.55
N ASP A 153 25.09 -2.56 9.85
CA ASP A 153 24.52 -3.47 10.84
C ASP A 153 22.99 -3.36 10.86
N ILE A 154 22.35 -4.23 10.07
CA ILE A 154 20.89 -4.32 9.97
C ILE A 154 20.25 -4.59 11.34
N LYS A 155 20.87 -5.42 12.19
CA LYS A 155 20.27 -5.81 13.48
C LYS A 155 20.25 -4.66 14.47
N ALA A 156 21.23 -3.76 14.40
CA ALA A 156 21.28 -2.58 15.26
C ALA A 156 20.24 -1.52 14.86
N LEU A 157 19.81 -1.48 13.60
CA LEU A 157 18.84 -0.50 13.10
C LEU A 157 17.37 -0.90 13.29
N VAL A 158 17.10 -2.18 13.55
CA VAL A 158 15.75 -2.77 13.61
C VAL A 158 15.39 -3.22 15.00
#